data_AF-A0A8T7M178-F1
#
_entry.id   AF-A0A8T7M178-F1
#
_cell.length_a   1.000
_cell.length_b   1.000
_cell.length_c   1.000
_cell.angle_alpha   90.00
_cell.angle_beta   90.00
_cell.angle_gamma   90.00
#
_symmetry.space_group_name_H-M   'P 1'
#
loop_
_entity.id
_entity.type
_entity.pdbx_description
1 polymer ?
#
loop_
_entity_poly.entity_id
_entity_poly.type
_entity_poly.pdbx_seq_one_letter_code
_entity_poly.pdbx_strand_id
1 'polypeptide(L)' 'MQDEMHWQADRVQLRYLQQQHPDWSRPTLAQTLHRSLSWVKKWRKRLRLAPPTDHAVLRSFSTAPWSSI' A
#
# COMPACT_ATOMS: atom_id res chain seq x y z
N MET A 1 -6.38 1.47 19.23
CA MET A 1 -5.58 2.38 18.37
C MET A 1 -4.59 1.51 17.63
N GLN A 2 -4.42 1.69 16.32
CA GLN A 2 -3.38 0.98 15.57
C GLN A 2 -2.21 1.95 15.37
N ASP A 3 -1.04 1.57 15.87
CA ASP A 3 0.17 2.38 15.80
C ASP A 3 0.78 2.36 14.39
N GLU A 4 1.65 3.34 14.10
CA GLU A 4 2.34 3.48 12.81
C GLU A 4 3.10 2.21 12.39
N MET A 5 3.62 1.42 13.34
CA MET A 5 4.27 0.14 13.05
C MET A 5 3.31 -0.87 12.40
N HIS A 6 2.08 -0.98 12.89
CA HIS A 6 1.07 -1.87 12.30
C HIS A 6 0.70 -1.41 10.89
N TRP A 7 0.57 -0.10 10.69
CA TRP A 7 0.28 0.45 9.36
C TRP A 7 1.43 0.25 8.36
N GLN A 8 2.67 0.33 8.81
CA GLN A 8 3.84 0.03 7.98
C GLN A 8 3.89 -1.46 7.63
N ALA A 9 3.65 -2.35 8.58
CA ALA A 9 3.62 -3.79 8.36
C ALA A 9 2.61 -4.18 7.26
N ASP A 10 1.40 -3.62 7.30
CA ASP A 10 0.39 -3.91 6.28
C ASP A 10 0.78 -3.40 4.89
N ARG A 11 1.52 -2.29 4.80
CA ARG A 11 1.98 -1.76 3.51
C ARG A 11 3.11 -2.61 2.94
N VAL A 12 4.00 -3.10 3.79
CA VAL A 12 5.03 -4.09 3.41
C VAL A 12 4.33 -5.34 2.88
N GLN A 13 3.35 -5.86 3.60
CA GLN A 13 2.62 -7.05 3.20
C GLN A 13 1.82 -6.82 1.90
N LEU A 14 1.18 -5.66 1.74
CA LEU A 14 0.52 -5.29 0.49
C LEU A 14 1.50 -5.26 -0.69
N ARG A 15 2.72 -4.73 -0.50
CA ARG A 15 3.75 -4.70 -1.53
C ARG A 15 4.21 -6.10 -1.91
N TYR A 16 4.46 -6.93 -0.91
CA TYR A 16 4.84 -8.32 -1.10
C TYR A 16 3.77 -9.09 -1.87
N LEU A 17 2.50 -8.99 -1.46
CA LEU A 17 1.38 -9.65 -2.14
C LEU A 17 1.20 -9.17 -3.59
N GLN A 18 1.48 -7.91 -3.89
CA GLN A 18 1.44 -7.41 -5.27
C GLN A 18 2.54 -7.97 -6.17
N GLN A 19 3.70 -8.28 -5.60
CA GLN A 19 4.82 -8.88 -6.32
C GLN A 19 4.60 -10.39 -6.53
N GLN A 20 4.10 -11.08 -5.50
CA GLN A 20 3.84 -12.52 -5.57
C GLN A 20 2.58 -12.87 -6.38
N HIS A 21 1.57 -11.99 -6.34
CA HIS A 21 0.28 -12.23 -6.97
C HIS A 21 -0.19 -11.00 -7.76
N PRO A 22 0.40 -10.72 -8.94
CA PRO A 22 0.06 -9.55 -9.75
C PRO A 22 -1.42 -9.54 -10.18
N ASP A 23 -2.02 -10.71 -10.38
CA ASP A 23 -3.41 -10.92 -10.79
C ASP A 23 -4.45 -10.75 -9.67
N TRP A 24 -4.01 -10.62 -8.42
CA TRP A 24 -4.96 -10.51 -7.31
C TRP A 24 -5.81 -9.24 -7.39
N SER A 25 -7.11 -9.46 -7.23
CA SER A 25 -8.11 -8.41 -7.21
C SER A 25 -8.00 -7.56 -5.95
N ARG A 26 -8.51 -6.32 -6.02
CA ARG A 26 -8.57 -5.43 -4.84
C ARG A 26 -9.38 -6.03 -3.67
N PRO A 27 -10.53 -6.71 -3.91
CA PRO A 27 -11.24 -7.45 -2.88
C PRO A 27 -10.43 -8.57 -2.22
N THR A 28 -9.65 -9.33 -2.99
CA THR A 28 -8.80 -10.41 -2.43
C THR A 28 -7.76 -9.82 -1.49
N LEU A 29 -7.03 -8.78 -1.94
CA LEU A 29 -6.02 -8.10 -1.12
C LEU A 29 -6.61 -7.49 0.17
N ALA A 30 -7.82 -6.91 0.08
CA ALA A 30 -8.51 -6.33 1.22
C ALA A 30 -8.86 -7.38 2.28
N GLN A 31 -9.38 -8.52 1.84
CA GLN A 31 -9.69 -9.65 2.73
C GLN A 31 -8.43 -10.22 3.38
N THR A 32 -7.37 -10.48 2.58
CA THR A 32 -6.11 -11.05 3.09
C THR A 32 -5.41 -10.13 4.10
N LEU A 33 -5.49 -8.81 3.92
CA LEU A 33 -4.86 -7.84 4.81
C LEU A 33 -5.80 -7.35 5.93
N HIS A 34 -7.05 -7.84 5.97
CA HIS A 34 -8.09 -7.31 6.87
C HIS A 34 -8.23 -5.78 6.79
N ARG A 35 -8.06 -5.22 5.59
CA ARG A 35 -8.12 -3.77 5.31
C ARG A 35 -9.27 -3.41 4.39
N SER A 36 -9.65 -2.14 4.40
CA SER A 36 -10.72 -1.64 3.53
C SER A 36 -10.29 -1.56 2.06
N LEU A 37 -11.26 -1.73 1.15
CA LEU A 37 -11.04 -1.59 -0.29
C LEU A 37 -10.46 -0.22 -0.69
N SER A 38 -10.86 0.83 0.03
CA SER A 38 -10.36 2.20 -0.18
C SER A 38 -8.90 2.34 0.23
N TRP A 39 -8.50 1.70 1.34
CA TRP A 39 -7.10 1.64 1.76
C TRP A 39 -6.25 0.92 0.73
N VAL A 40 -6.70 -0.28 0.29
CA VAL A 40 -5.99 -1.07 -0.74
C VAL A 40 -5.89 -0.29 -2.06
N LYS A 41 -6.95 0.39 -2.50
CA LYS A 41 -6.92 1.23 -3.71
C LYS A 41 -5.83 2.29 -3.64
N LYS A 42 -5.79 3.04 -2.53
CA LYS A 42 -4.85 4.14 -2.31
C LYS A 42 -3.41 3.64 -2.28
N TRP A 43 -3.14 2.62 -1.46
CA TRP A 43 -1.79 2.13 -1.25
C TRP A 43 -1.27 1.31 -2.42
N ARG A 44 -2.11 0.55 -3.14
CA ARG A 44 -1.70 -0.13 -4.37
C ARG A 44 -1.22 0.85 -5.43
N LYS A 45 -1.90 1.99 -5.62
CA LYS A 45 -1.43 3.02 -6.55
C LYS A 45 -0.08 3.60 -6.11
N ARG A 46 0.06 3.94 -4.83
CA ARG A 46 1.30 4.52 -4.29
C ARG A 46 2.50 3.57 -4.38
N LEU A 47 2.33 2.32 -3.95
CA LEU A 47 3.40 1.32 -3.94
C LEU A 47 3.83 0.90 -5.35
N ARG A 48 2.93 0.95 -6.33
CA ARG A 48 3.24 0.68 -7.74
C ARG A 48 4.02 1.82 -8.41
N LEU A 49 3.76 3.07 -8.01
CA LEU A 49 4.47 4.24 -8.54
C LEU A 49 5.85 4.42 -7.89
N ALA A 50 6.06 3.90 -6.68
CA ALA A 50 7.34 4.00 -5.99
C ALA A 50 8.33 2.91 -6.46
N PRO A 51 9.62 3.24 -6.64
CA PRO A 51 10.67 2.27 -6.92
C PRO A 51 10.70 1.13 -5.89
N PRO A 52 10.98 -0.13 -6.27
CA PRO A 52 11.08 -1.27 -5.35
C PRO A 52 11.99 -1.04 -4.14
N THR A 53 13.06 -0.27 -4.32
CA THR A 53 14.06 0.10 -3.31
C THR A 53 13.65 1.29 -2.44
N ASP A 54 12.59 2.02 -2.78
CA ASP A 54 12.08 3.10 -1.96
C ASP A 54 11.29 2.51 -0.78
N HIS A 55 11.92 2.49 0.39
CA HIS A 55 11.30 2.09 1.65
C HIS A 55 10.57 3.25 2.34
N ALA A 56 10.82 4.50 1.95
CA ALA A 56 10.18 5.66 2.55
C ALA A 56 8.68 5.71 2.22
N VAL A 57 8.27 5.21 1.04
CA VAL A 57 6.87 5.07 0.65
C VAL A 57 6.04 4.20 1.62
N LEU A 58 6.68 3.32 2.40
CA LEU A 58 5.97 2.47 3.35
C LEU A 58 5.50 3.25 4.59
N ARG A 59 6.08 4.41 4.87
CA ARG A 59 5.74 5.25 6.01
C ARG A 59 4.64 6.25 5.66
N SER A 60 3.86 6.67 6.65
CA SER A 60 2.77 7.64 6.45
C SER A 60 3.32 9.06 6.31
N PHE A 61 4.20 9.33 5.34
CA PHE A 61 4.58 10.71 5.08
C PHE A 61 3.50 11.38 4.24
N SER A 62 2.98 12.50 4.75
CA SER A 62 2.17 13.45 3.99
C SER A 62 3.03 14.12 2.93
N THR A 63 3.49 13.38 1.91
CA THR A 63 4.08 13.99 0.72
C THR A 63 2.97 14.16 -0.30
N ALA A 64 2.28 15.29 -0.22
CA ALA A 64 1.62 15.91 -1.37
C ALA A 64 2.54 17.07 -1.81
N PRO A 65 2.70 17.32 -3.12
CA PRO A 65 1.58 17.49 -4.03
C PRO A 65 1.49 16.39 -5.09
N TRP A 66 0.26 15.89 -5.22
CA TRP A 66 -0.30 15.32 -6.43
C TRP A 66 -0.07 16.31 -7.58
N SER A 67 0.58 15.87 -8.65
CA SER A 67 0.73 16.63 -9.89
C SER A 67 -0.63 17.16 -10.33
N SER A 68 -0.78 18.49 -10.31
CA SER A 68 -1.82 19.18 -11.06
C SER A 68 -1.41 19.09 -12.53
N ILE A 69 -2.23 18.45 -13.34
CA ILE A 69 -2.30 18.63 -14.80
C ILE A 69 -3.70 19.14 -15.06
#